data_AF-A0A250L0D3-F1
#
_entry.id   AF-A0A250L0D3-F1
#
_cell.length_a   1.000
_cell.length_b   1.000
_cell.length_c   1.000
_cell.angle_alpha   90.00
_cell.angle_beta   90.00
_cell.angle_gamma   90.00
#
_symmetry.space_group_name_H-M   'P 1'
#
loop_
_entity.id
_entity.type
_entity.pdbx_description
1 polymer ?
#
loop_
_entity_poly.entity_id
_entity_poly.type
_entity_poly.pdbx_seq_one_letter_code
_entity_poly.pdbx_strand_id
1 'polypeptide(L)'
;MKFPSRAAALVVLFAITGCADFRSKVHGDTASQTSEQKYASYALEDLLGFAADIARMPPAERLSECQQLLQDYRVDRSLGVRLHVFFAQAVTEACGDIRNAIGIADASLAELHDERLKSLLIYQKEILSRIDTEIERRKSSERQVSHTVSKEKKVHRQLKTQESELKELQEKLDALKAIEQRLDEPKIGQ
;
A
#
# COMPACT_ATOMS: atom_id res chain seq x y z
N MET A 1 43.49 -8.98 22.68
CA MET A 1 43.81 -8.39 21.36
C MET A 1 44.01 -9.51 20.34
N LYS A 2 43.62 -9.24 19.08
CA LYS A 2 43.72 -10.05 17.84
C LYS A 2 42.47 -10.87 17.45
N PHE A 3 41.65 -10.22 16.61
CA PHE A 3 40.75 -10.85 15.65
C PHE A 3 41.54 -11.40 14.47
N PRO A 4 41.06 -12.49 13.84
CA PRO A 4 41.17 -12.64 12.39
C PRO A 4 39.81 -12.42 11.74
N SER A 5 39.79 -11.42 10.88
CA SER A 5 38.79 -11.17 9.85
C SER A 5 39.14 -12.02 8.63
N ARG A 6 38.14 -12.69 8.02
CA ARG A 6 37.92 -12.74 6.56
C ARG A 6 36.76 -13.67 6.17
N ALA A 7 35.71 -13.01 5.73
CA ALA A 7 34.83 -13.32 4.60
C ALA A 7 34.97 -14.71 3.93
N ALA A 8 33.87 -15.47 3.95
CA ALA A 8 33.44 -16.27 2.81
C ALA A 8 31.90 -16.19 2.75
N ALA A 9 31.41 -15.45 1.76
CA ALA A 9 30.00 -15.33 1.44
C ALA A 9 29.49 -16.65 0.86
N LEU A 10 28.57 -17.31 1.57
CA LEU A 10 27.80 -18.42 1.02
C LEU A 10 26.58 -17.83 0.29
N VAL A 11 26.74 -17.66 -1.02
CA VAL A 11 25.64 -17.42 -1.97
C VAL A 11 24.85 -18.73 -2.08
N VAL A 12 23.74 -18.84 -1.36
CA VAL A 12 22.77 -19.90 -1.58
C VAL A 12 21.97 -19.54 -2.82
N LEU A 13 22.31 -20.18 -3.95
CA LEU A 13 21.46 -20.25 -5.13
C LEU A 13 20.14 -20.93 -4.76
N PHE A 14 19.09 -20.14 -4.53
CA PHE A 14 17.73 -20.64 -4.72
C PHE A 14 17.44 -20.59 -6.22
N ALA A 15 17.64 -21.74 -6.87
CA ALA A 15 17.14 -22.00 -8.21
C ALA A 15 15.61 -21.94 -8.15
N ILE A 16 15.07 -20.80 -8.59
CA ILE A 16 13.65 -20.61 -8.85
C ILE A 16 13.34 -21.48 -10.06
N THR A 17 12.75 -22.65 -9.83
CA THR A 17 12.09 -23.43 -10.88
C THR A 17 10.93 -22.60 -11.40
N GLY A 18 11.18 -21.83 -12.45
CA GLY A 18 10.14 -21.13 -13.18
C GLY A 18 9.23 -22.16 -13.86
N CYS A 19 7.94 -22.12 -13.53
CA CYS A 19 6.90 -22.73 -14.34
C CYS A 19 6.85 -21.96 -15.67
N ALA A 20 7.60 -22.45 -16.66
CA ALA A 20 7.39 -22.08 -18.05
C ALA A 20 6.16 -22.85 -18.54
N ASP A 21 4.97 -22.26 -18.35
CA ASP A 21 3.77 -22.81 -18.98
C ASP A 21 3.68 -22.34 -20.44
N PHE A 22 3.34 -23.30 -21.28
CA PHE A 22 3.59 -23.33 -22.70
C PHE A 22 2.62 -22.39 -23.44
N ARG A 23 3.15 -21.36 -24.08
CA ARG A 23 2.39 -20.42 -24.91
C ARG A 23 1.87 -21.13 -26.16
N SER A 24 0.64 -21.66 -26.12
CA SER A 24 -0.07 -22.06 -27.34
C SER A 24 -0.48 -20.81 -28.11
N LYS A 25 0.30 -20.50 -29.14
CA LYS A 25 0.05 -19.42 -30.08
C LYS A 25 -1.03 -19.90 -31.06
N VAL A 26 -2.30 -19.70 -30.72
CA VAL A 26 -3.39 -19.78 -31.70
C VAL A 26 -3.30 -18.50 -32.54
N HIS A 27 -2.76 -18.61 -33.75
CA HIS A 27 -2.98 -17.64 -34.81
C HIS A 27 -4.46 -17.69 -35.20
N GLY A 28 -5.25 -16.79 -34.62
CA GLY A 28 -6.45 -16.28 -35.25
C GLY A 28 -6.11 -14.94 -35.87
N ASP A 29 -6.03 -14.91 -37.20
CA ASP A 29 -6.14 -13.66 -37.95
C ASP A 29 -7.49 -13.03 -37.63
N THR A 30 -7.50 -12.05 -36.75
CA THR A 30 -8.59 -11.09 -36.67
C THR A 30 -7.98 -9.72 -36.91
N ALA A 31 -8.36 -9.14 -38.04
CA ALA A 31 -8.05 -7.79 -38.44
C ALA A 31 -8.13 -6.85 -37.24
N SER A 32 -7.22 -5.88 -37.22
CA SER A 32 -7.29 -4.68 -36.38
C SER A 32 -8.63 -3.98 -36.63
N GLN A 33 -9.68 -4.44 -35.93
CA GLN A 33 -10.92 -3.71 -35.82
C GLN A 33 -10.57 -2.42 -35.09
N THR A 34 -10.82 -1.33 -35.78
CA THR A 34 -10.79 0.03 -35.28
C THR A 34 -11.21 0.07 -33.81
N SER A 35 -10.34 0.66 -32.99
CA SER A 35 -10.46 0.90 -31.55
C SER A 35 -11.77 1.57 -31.08
N GLU A 36 -12.67 1.94 -31.99
CA GLU A 36 -13.86 2.74 -31.70
C GLU A 36 -14.96 2.03 -30.89
N GLN A 37 -14.88 0.71 -30.65
CA GLN A 37 -16.00 -0.02 -30.03
C GLN A 37 -15.64 -1.03 -28.92
N LYS A 38 -14.38 -1.17 -28.52
CA LYS A 38 -13.96 -2.21 -27.56
C LYS A 38 -14.75 -2.17 -26.24
N TYR A 39 -15.06 -0.98 -25.74
CA TYR A 39 -15.76 -0.76 -24.47
C TYR A 39 -17.17 -0.18 -24.64
N ALA A 40 -17.73 -0.25 -25.84
CA ALA A 40 -19.04 0.35 -26.14
C ALA A 40 -20.20 -0.45 -25.54
N SER A 41 -20.06 -1.77 -25.39
CA SER A 41 -21.10 -2.61 -24.79
C SER A 41 -21.22 -2.33 -23.28
N TYR A 42 -22.43 -2.44 -22.77
CA TYR A 42 -22.72 -2.45 -21.33
C TYR A 42 -23.68 -3.58 -20.96
N ALA A 43 -23.78 -4.60 -21.81
CA ALA A 43 -24.49 -5.82 -21.43
C ALA A 43 -23.82 -6.39 -20.18
N LEU A 44 -24.65 -6.87 -19.24
CA LEU A 44 -24.17 -7.35 -17.95
C LEU A 44 -23.11 -8.44 -18.11
N GLU A 45 -23.34 -9.36 -19.04
CA GLU A 45 -22.47 -10.51 -19.31
C GLU A 45 -21.10 -10.05 -19.86
N ASP A 46 -21.07 -9.02 -20.71
CA ASP A 46 -19.83 -8.44 -21.24
C ASP A 46 -19.02 -7.76 -20.13
N LEU A 47 -19.68 -6.99 -19.26
CA LEU A 47 -19.05 -6.31 -18.14
C LEU A 47 -18.48 -7.30 -17.12
N LEU A 48 -19.20 -8.38 -16.84
CA LEU A 48 -18.72 -9.45 -15.96
C LEU A 48 -17.56 -10.23 -16.59
N GLY A 49 -17.61 -10.48 -17.90
CA GLY A 49 -16.50 -11.07 -18.65
C GLY A 49 -15.25 -10.22 -18.56
N PHE A 50 -15.37 -8.92 -18.86
CA PHE A 50 -14.27 -7.96 -18.74
C PHE A 50 -13.68 -7.92 -17.32
N ALA A 51 -14.53 -7.85 -16.29
CA ALA A 51 -14.09 -7.84 -14.90
C ALA A 51 -13.32 -9.12 -14.52
N ALA A 52 -13.74 -10.27 -15.03
CA ALA A 52 -13.04 -11.53 -14.82
C ALA A 52 -11.69 -11.58 -15.56
N ASP A 53 -11.65 -11.06 -16.80
CA ASP A 53 -10.44 -11.05 -17.62
C ASP A 53 -9.38 -10.13 -17.02
N ILE A 54 -9.74 -8.89 -16.67
CA ILE A 54 -8.80 -7.93 -16.08
C ILE A 54 -8.27 -8.41 -14.72
N ALA A 55 -9.08 -9.14 -13.94
CA ALA A 55 -8.65 -9.75 -12.68
C ALA A 55 -7.55 -10.81 -12.89
N ARG A 56 -7.61 -11.56 -14.01
CA ARG A 56 -6.67 -12.64 -14.36
C ARG A 56 -5.43 -12.14 -15.08
N MET A 57 -5.48 -10.97 -15.71
CA MET A 57 -4.34 -10.40 -16.43
C MET A 57 -3.11 -10.24 -15.52
N PRO A 58 -1.89 -10.56 -15.98
CA PRO A 58 -0.66 -10.22 -15.30
C PRO A 58 -0.54 -8.70 -15.05
N PRO A 59 0.18 -8.25 -14.01
CA PRO A 59 0.22 -6.84 -13.63
C PRO A 59 0.62 -5.87 -14.76
N ALA A 60 1.58 -6.25 -15.61
CA ALA A 60 2.04 -5.40 -16.71
C ALA A 60 0.99 -5.23 -17.82
N GLU A 61 0.31 -6.32 -18.19
CA GLU A 61 -0.75 -6.31 -19.20
C GLU A 61 -1.98 -5.54 -18.69
N ARG A 62 -2.36 -5.81 -17.43
CA ARG A 62 -3.43 -5.10 -16.73
C ARG A 62 -3.18 -3.59 -16.69
N LEU A 63 -1.96 -3.15 -16.40
CA LEU A 63 -1.61 -1.73 -16.41
C LEU A 63 -1.77 -1.11 -17.80
N SER A 64 -1.35 -1.82 -18.86
CA SER A 64 -1.54 -1.37 -20.25
C SER A 64 -3.02 -1.25 -20.60
N GLU A 65 -3.83 -2.25 -20.24
CA GLU A 65 -5.28 -2.25 -20.46
C GLU A 65 -5.96 -1.08 -19.72
N CYS A 66 -5.60 -0.86 -18.44
CA CYS A 66 -6.06 0.28 -17.66
C CYS A 66 -5.73 1.61 -18.35
N GLN A 67 -4.50 1.77 -18.85
CA GLN A 67 -4.07 3.01 -19.51
C GLN A 67 -4.86 3.27 -20.79
N GLN A 68 -5.10 2.25 -21.60
CA GLN A 68 -5.92 2.36 -22.80
C GLN A 68 -7.36 2.72 -22.45
N LEU A 69 -7.98 2.00 -21.52
CA LEU A 69 -9.35 2.26 -21.09
C LEU A 69 -9.54 3.68 -20.51
N LEU A 70 -8.56 4.17 -19.75
CA LEU A 70 -8.57 5.55 -19.23
C LEU A 70 -8.35 6.60 -20.32
N GLN A 71 -7.63 6.28 -21.41
CA GLN A 71 -7.53 7.15 -22.57
C GLN A 71 -8.87 7.23 -23.29
N ASP A 72 -9.51 6.08 -23.53
CA ASP A 72 -10.83 6.00 -24.16
C ASP A 72 -11.86 6.76 -23.34
N TYR A 73 -11.84 6.64 -22.00
CA TYR A 73 -12.72 7.41 -21.10
C TYR A 73 -12.56 8.93 -21.17
N ARG A 74 -11.38 9.42 -21.56
CA ARG A 74 -11.16 10.87 -21.76
C ARG A 74 -11.77 11.35 -23.06
N VAL A 75 -11.85 10.49 -24.06
CA VAL A 75 -12.36 10.80 -25.41
C VAL A 75 -13.87 10.56 -25.47
N ASP A 76 -14.32 9.41 -24.99
CA ASP A 76 -15.71 8.97 -24.95
C ASP A 76 -16.15 8.66 -23.52
N ARG A 77 -17.20 9.34 -23.07
CA ARG A 77 -17.84 9.11 -21.77
C ARG A 77 -19.16 8.38 -21.88
N SER A 78 -19.35 7.59 -22.93
CA SER A 78 -20.51 6.71 -23.07
C SER A 78 -20.67 5.79 -21.87
N LEU A 79 -21.90 5.33 -21.63
CA LEU A 79 -22.24 4.47 -20.51
C LEU A 79 -21.39 3.18 -20.50
N GLY A 80 -21.14 2.58 -21.66
CA GLY A 80 -20.27 1.41 -21.81
C GLY A 80 -18.86 1.66 -21.30
N VAL A 81 -18.22 2.73 -21.76
CA VAL A 81 -16.84 3.07 -21.36
C VAL A 81 -16.79 3.35 -19.85
N ARG A 82 -17.76 4.11 -19.32
CA ARG A 82 -17.85 4.39 -17.87
C ARG A 82 -17.95 3.11 -17.05
N LEU A 83 -18.81 2.18 -17.44
CA LEU A 83 -19.00 0.95 -16.69
C LEU A 83 -17.77 0.04 -16.76
N HIS A 84 -17.08 -0.02 -17.90
CA HIS A 84 -15.79 -0.70 -17.99
C HIS A 84 -14.76 -0.08 -17.05
N VAL A 85 -14.62 1.26 -17.02
CA VAL A 85 -13.72 1.95 -16.08
C VAL A 85 -14.08 1.63 -14.63
N PHE A 86 -15.37 1.64 -14.30
CA PHE A 86 -15.86 1.29 -12.97
C PHE A 86 -15.39 -0.11 -12.55
N PHE A 87 -15.63 -1.14 -13.36
CA PHE A 87 -15.23 -2.51 -13.05
C PHE A 87 -13.71 -2.66 -12.98
N ALA A 88 -12.97 -1.97 -13.85
CA ALA A 88 -11.52 -1.99 -13.87
C ALA A 88 -10.91 -1.40 -12.58
N GLN A 89 -11.49 -0.30 -12.09
CA GLN A 89 -11.10 0.35 -10.83
C GLN A 89 -11.55 -0.42 -9.59
N ALA A 90 -12.70 -1.07 -9.64
CA ALA A 90 -13.20 -1.90 -8.54
C ALA A 90 -12.32 -3.13 -8.28
N VAL A 91 -11.72 -3.68 -9.34
CA VAL A 91 -10.91 -4.91 -9.27
C VAL A 91 -9.42 -4.61 -9.13
N THR A 92 -8.95 -3.44 -9.59
CA THR A 92 -7.52 -3.15 -9.70
C THR A 92 -7.17 -1.72 -9.29
N GLU A 93 -6.23 -1.58 -8.36
CA GLU A 93 -5.70 -0.26 -7.95
C GLU A 93 -4.90 0.43 -9.07
N ALA A 94 -4.44 -0.34 -10.06
CA ALA A 94 -3.70 0.20 -11.21
C ALA A 94 -4.57 1.04 -12.15
N CYS A 95 -5.88 0.81 -12.15
CA CYS A 95 -6.84 1.50 -13.02
C CYS A 95 -7.40 2.79 -12.41
N GLY A 96 -7.11 3.10 -11.15
CA GLY A 96 -7.58 4.29 -10.45
C GLY A 96 -7.89 4.04 -8.99
N ASP A 97 -8.61 4.99 -8.38
CA ASP A 97 -9.01 4.92 -6.98
C ASP A 97 -10.49 4.58 -6.79
N ILE A 98 -10.80 4.09 -5.58
CA ILE A 98 -12.14 3.65 -5.18
C ILE A 98 -13.16 4.80 -5.23
N ARG A 99 -12.75 6.03 -4.95
CA ARG A 99 -13.66 7.18 -4.90
C ARG A 99 -14.14 7.58 -6.29
N ASN A 100 -13.25 7.53 -7.28
CA ASN A 100 -13.61 7.73 -8.68
C ASN A 100 -14.58 6.64 -9.16
N ALA A 101 -14.34 5.38 -8.78
CA ALA A 101 -15.27 4.29 -9.11
C ALA A 101 -16.67 4.54 -8.52
N ILE A 102 -16.75 4.94 -7.24
CA ILE A 102 -18.03 5.31 -6.61
C ILE A 102 -18.72 6.45 -7.38
N GLY A 103 -17.98 7.49 -7.76
CA GLY A 103 -18.52 8.62 -8.54
C GLY A 103 -19.04 8.20 -9.92
N ILE A 104 -18.35 7.28 -10.60
CA ILE A 104 -18.79 6.72 -11.88
C ILE A 104 -20.06 5.88 -11.71
N ALA A 105 -20.15 5.09 -10.64
CA ALA A 105 -21.34 4.31 -10.33
C ALA A 105 -22.56 5.23 -10.14
N ASP A 106 -22.41 6.31 -9.38
CA ASP A 106 -23.48 7.29 -9.15
C ASP A 106 -23.97 7.94 -10.43
N ALA A 107 -23.05 8.40 -11.28
CA ALA A 107 -23.42 8.98 -12.57
C ALA A 107 -24.13 7.96 -13.48
N SER A 108 -23.67 6.69 -13.47
CA SER A 108 -24.19 5.65 -14.35
C SER A 108 -25.56 5.11 -13.89
N LEU A 109 -25.83 5.08 -12.59
CA LEU A 109 -27.13 4.64 -12.05
C LEU A 109 -28.31 5.47 -12.54
N ALA A 110 -28.10 6.77 -12.81
CA ALA A 110 -29.14 7.66 -13.31
C ALA A 110 -29.54 7.37 -14.78
N GLU A 111 -28.61 6.82 -15.58
CA GLU A 111 -28.79 6.56 -17.01
C GLU A 111 -29.15 5.10 -17.31
N LEU A 112 -28.95 4.20 -16.36
CA LEU A 112 -29.23 2.78 -16.54
C LEU A 112 -30.74 2.50 -16.63
N HIS A 113 -31.11 1.57 -17.49
CA HIS A 113 -32.46 1.02 -17.57
C HIS A 113 -32.54 -0.46 -17.18
N ASP A 114 -31.43 -1.21 -17.29
CA ASP A 114 -31.37 -2.60 -16.88
C ASP A 114 -31.32 -2.71 -15.34
N GLU A 115 -32.38 -3.26 -14.75
CA GLU A 115 -32.53 -3.43 -13.30
C GLU A 115 -31.55 -4.45 -12.69
N ARG A 116 -31.13 -5.48 -13.45
CA ARG A 116 -30.11 -6.43 -12.99
C ARG A 116 -28.77 -5.72 -12.84
N LEU A 117 -28.40 -4.93 -13.86
CA LEU A 117 -27.15 -4.18 -13.86
C LEU A 117 -27.16 -3.05 -12.80
N LYS A 118 -28.28 -2.35 -12.63
CA LYS A 118 -28.45 -1.38 -11.53
C LYS A 118 -28.22 -2.04 -10.16
N SER A 119 -28.86 -3.18 -9.92
CA SER A 119 -28.75 -3.89 -8.65
C SER A 119 -27.31 -4.32 -8.37
N LEU A 120 -26.60 -4.82 -9.40
CA LEU A 120 -25.18 -5.13 -9.29
C LEU A 120 -24.35 -3.89 -8.97
N LEU A 121 -24.59 -2.78 -9.68
CA LEU A 121 -23.83 -1.54 -9.50
C LEU A 121 -24.05 -0.93 -8.10
N ILE A 122 -25.27 -0.96 -7.59
CA ILE A 122 -25.60 -0.56 -6.21
C ILE A 122 -24.84 -1.43 -5.21
N TYR A 123 -24.87 -2.75 -5.40
CA TYR A 123 -24.19 -3.69 -4.51
C TYR A 123 -22.67 -3.47 -4.50
N GLN A 124 -22.06 -3.32 -5.68
CA GLN A 124 -20.63 -3.06 -5.80
C GLN A 124 -20.25 -1.70 -5.21
N LYS A 125 -21.04 -0.65 -5.46
CA LYS A 125 -20.83 0.67 -4.85
C LYS A 125 -20.84 0.60 -3.32
N GLU A 126 -21.79 -0.13 -2.74
CA GLU A 126 -21.89 -0.30 -1.28
C GLU A 126 -20.66 -1.01 -0.71
N ILE A 127 -20.16 -2.05 -1.39
CA ILE A 127 -18.90 -2.71 -1.02
C ILE A 127 -17.74 -1.72 -1.06
N LEU A 128 -17.59 -0.98 -2.17
CA LEU A 128 -16.52 -0.01 -2.36
C LEU A 128 -16.56 1.11 -1.30
N SER A 129 -17.75 1.60 -0.94
CA SER A 129 -17.92 2.61 0.10
C SER A 129 -17.45 2.13 1.48
N ARG A 130 -17.75 0.87 1.82
CA ARG A 130 -17.26 0.25 3.07
C ARG A 130 -15.75 0.09 3.06
N ILE A 131 -15.18 -0.31 1.94
CA ILE A 131 -13.72 -0.44 1.78
C ILE A 131 -13.05 0.94 1.94
N ASP A 132 -13.55 2.00 1.29
CA ASP A 132 -12.99 3.36 1.42
C ASP A 132 -13.03 3.84 2.88
N THR A 133 -14.15 3.61 3.56
CA THR A 133 -14.32 3.96 4.99
C THR A 133 -13.28 3.24 5.87
N GLU A 134 -13.07 1.95 5.64
CA GLU A 134 -12.08 1.17 6.40
C GLU A 134 -10.63 1.56 6.07
N ILE A 135 -10.34 1.92 4.81
CA ILE A 135 -9.03 2.46 4.41
C ILE A 135 -8.75 3.77 5.16
N GLU A 136 -9.70 4.70 5.18
CA GLU A 136 -9.53 5.98 5.88
C GLU A 136 -9.42 5.80 7.40
N ARG A 137 -10.20 4.87 7.98
CA ARG A 137 -10.09 4.50 9.38
C ARG A 137 -8.69 3.97 9.70
N ARG A 138 -8.15 3.05 8.88
CA ARG A 138 -6.79 2.51 9.05
C ARG A 138 -5.74 3.60 8.97
N LYS A 139 -5.81 4.48 7.95
CA LYS A 139 -4.88 5.62 7.82
C LYS A 139 -4.90 6.52 9.06
N SER A 140 -6.08 6.77 9.63
CA SER A 140 -6.21 7.56 10.87
C SER A 140 -5.53 6.86 12.06
N SER A 141 -5.78 5.56 12.25
CA SER A 141 -5.15 4.76 13.30
C SER A 141 -3.63 4.68 13.15
N GLU A 142 -3.12 4.47 11.94
CA GLU A 142 -1.68 4.43 11.67
C GLU A 142 -0.99 5.75 12.00
N ARG A 143 -1.63 6.89 11.70
CA ARG A 143 -1.13 8.22 12.09
C ARG A 143 -1.08 8.38 13.61
N GLN A 144 -2.12 7.92 14.31
CA GLN A 144 -2.17 7.97 15.77
C GLN A 144 -1.06 7.12 16.41
N VAL A 145 -0.88 5.88 15.93
CA VAL A 145 0.19 4.99 16.40
C VAL A 145 1.56 5.62 16.13
N SER A 146 1.79 6.15 14.93
CA SER A 146 3.05 6.81 14.56
C SER A 146 3.37 7.99 15.49
N HIS A 147 2.36 8.79 15.83
CA HIS A 147 2.52 9.91 16.76
C HIS A 147 2.86 9.44 18.19
N THR A 148 2.15 8.43 18.70
CA THR A 148 2.42 7.86 20.03
C THR A 148 3.83 7.28 20.12
N VAL A 149 4.25 6.47 19.13
CA VAL A 149 5.61 5.90 19.07
C VAL A 149 6.67 7.01 19.01
N SER A 150 6.42 8.09 18.26
CA SER A 150 7.34 9.23 18.22
C SER A 150 7.46 9.92 19.59
N LYS A 151 6.34 10.10 20.29
CA LYS A 151 6.31 10.68 21.64
C LYS A 151 7.05 9.79 22.65
N GLU A 152 6.83 8.48 22.63
CA GLU A 152 7.52 7.53 23.50
C GLU A 152 9.03 7.54 23.26
N LYS A 153 9.48 7.55 21.99
CA LYS A 153 10.90 7.68 21.65
C LYS A 153 11.52 8.97 22.20
N LYS A 154 10.78 10.09 22.17
CA LYS A 154 11.24 11.36 22.74
C LYS A 154 11.39 11.28 24.26
N VAL A 155 10.38 10.73 24.95
CA VAL A 155 10.42 10.55 26.41
C VAL A 155 11.55 9.62 26.83
N HIS A 156 11.72 8.50 26.13
CA HIS A 156 12.80 7.55 26.41
C HIS A 156 14.19 8.18 26.26
N ARG A 157 14.39 9.01 25.22
CA ARG A 157 15.63 9.78 25.06
C ARG A 157 15.88 10.75 26.22
N GLN A 158 14.85 11.48 26.65
CA GLN A 158 14.97 12.42 27.78
C GLN A 158 15.30 11.69 29.09
N LEU A 159 14.64 10.57 29.37
CA LEU A 159 14.92 9.75 30.55
C LEU A 159 16.36 9.22 30.54
N LYS A 160 16.85 8.75 29.38
CA LYS A 160 18.23 8.28 29.24
C LYS A 160 19.25 9.39 29.49
N THR A 161 18.98 10.62 29.04
CA THR A 161 19.84 11.78 29.34
C THR A 161 19.83 12.09 30.83
N GLN A 162 18.67 12.16 31.47
CA GLN A 162 18.55 12.42 32.90
C GLN A 162 19.23 11.34 33.75
N GLU A 163 19.11 10.07 33.37
CA GLU A 163 19.79 8.97 34.05
C GLU A 163 21.32 9.10 33.97
N SER A 164 21.85 9.52 32.81
CA SER A 164 23.29 9.79 32.68
C SER A 164 23.76 10.98 33.51
N GLU A 165 22.98 12.05 33.57
CA GLU A 165 23.28 13.22 34.40
C GLU A 165 23.24 12.88 35.89
N LEU A 166 22.25 12.11 36.33
CA LEU A 166 22.16 11.62 37.71
C LEU A 166 23.36 10.76 38.10
N LYS A 167 23.79 9.86 37.20
CA LYS A 167 24.98 9.04 37.43
C LYS A 167 26.24 9.88 37.55
N GLU A 168 26.43 10.87 36.67
CA GLU A 168 27.56 11.80 36.75
C GLU A 168 27.54 12.62 38.06
N LEU A 169 26.37 13.10 38.49
CA LEU A 169 26.23 13.81 39.76
C LEU A 169 26.55 12.92 40.95
N GLN A 170 26.12 11.66 40.93
CA GLN A 170 26.44 10.67 41.96
C GLN A 170 27.96 10.44 42.04
N GLU A 171 28.63 10.24 40.90
CA GLU A 171 30.09 10.07 40.83
C GLU A 171 30.84 11.29 41.41
N LYS A 172 30.37 12.52 41.14
CA LYS A 172 30.94 13.75 41.72
C LYS A 172 30.71 13.83 43.22
N LEU A 173 29.54 13.45 43.71
CA LEU A 173 29.22 13.44 45.15
C LEU A 173 30.08 12.44 45.90
N ASP A 174 30.26 11.24 45.34
CA ASP A 174 31.10 10.19 45.93
C ASP A 174 32.58 10.62 45.92
N ALA A 175 33.04 11.31 44.88
CA ALA A 175 34.38 11.90 44.86
C ALA A 175 34.57 12.98 45.93
N LEU A 176 33.59 13.85 46.15
CA LEU A 176 33.64 14.86 47.22
C LEU A 176 33.67 14.23 48.60
N LYS A 177 32.84 13.20 48.85
CA LYS A 177 32.90 12.41 50.10
C LYS A 177 34.26 11.78 50.33
N ALA A 178 34.88 11.23 49.28
CA ALA A 178 36.22 10.65 49.40
C ALA A 178 37.29 11.71 49.73
N ILE A 179 37.13 12.94 49.23
CA ILE A 179 38.02 14.07 49.58
C ILE A 179 37.80 14.50 51.02
N GLU A 180 36.54 14.62 51.47
CA GLU A 180 36.20 14.94 52.86
C GLU A 180 36.79 13.92 53.83
N GLN A 181 36.63 12.62 53.56
CA GLN A 181 37.22 11.55 54.38
C GLN A 181 38.74 11.63 54.49
N ARG A 182 39.44 12.06 53.43
CA ARG A 182 40.90 12.27 53.47
C ARG A 182 41.32 13.52 54.24
N LEU A 183 40.43 14.51 54.36
CA LEU A 183 40.67 15.74 55.11
C LEU A 183 40.35 15.56 56.60
N ASP A 184 39.35 14.73 56.93
CA ASP A 184 38.96 14.37 58.29
C ASP A 184 39.82 13.26 58.92
N GLU A 185 40.78 12.68 58.19
CA GLU A 185 41.81 11.83 58.81
C GLU A 185 42.65 12.68 59.77
N PRO A 186 42.58 12.44 61.10
CA PRO A 186 43.34 13.22 62.05
C PRO A 186 44.83 13.01 61.78
N LYS A 187 45.58 14.10 61.60
CA LYS A 187 47.04 14.10 61.71
C LYS A 187 47.43 13.68 63.13
N ILE A 188 47.43 12.37 63.39
CA ILE A 188 48.13 11.79 64.53
C ILE A 188 49.61 11.86 64.14
N GLY A 189 50.31 12.74 64.83
CA GLY A 189 51.59 13.28 64.40
C GLY A 189 52.76 12.30 64.34
N GLN A 190 53.79 12.78 63.63
CA GLN A 190 55.20 12.60 63.93
C GLN A 190 55.90 13.93 63.67
#